data_AF-A0A420NCX8-F1
#
_entry.id   AF-A0A420NCX8-F1
#
_cell.length_a   1.000
_cell.length_b   1.000
_cell.length_c   1.000
_cell.angle_alpha   90.00
_cell.angle_beta   90.00
_cell.angle_gamma   90.00
#
_symmetry.space_group_name_H-M   'P 1'
#
loop_
_entity.id
_entity.type
_entity.pdbx_description
1 polymer ?
#
loop_
_entity_poly.entity_id
_entity_poly.type
_entity_poly.pdbx_seq_one_letter_code
_entity_poly.pdbx_strand_id
1 'polypeptide(L)'
;MDGSLSVEELTRLLREAEQRAKEARQRAEEAERERQEERQRAEREKQRAEEAERERQEERQRAEREQQRAEREQQRAEASEEQTRLTTLDEYIAACHASVFSRFAIETDPKLTSKGSITNPRDKWCPKNLRPWPDFLDQQKLTFGTLYDSFPTESRVFENRNFLAGLGNRISQRPIADEKTLEYFLHNSVEDPVRAIIQQLKPVEEVSRAFQIGDGVVFENHPHALSDVAEEVVERETPSTPPRTPDHRRDLNQLRPDQICVYRSDNTLSSRRTMVYVSEYKPPHKL
;
A
#
# COMPACT_ATOMS: atom_id res chain seq x y z
N MET A 1 -119.20 2.71 28.13
CA MET A 1 -118.08 1.92 28.68
C MET A 1 -117.14 2.94 29.29
N ASP A 2 -117.47 3.32 30.51
CA ASP A 2 -116.83 4.38 31.28
C ASP A 2 -115.70 3.73 32.08
N GLY A 3 -114.47 4.20 31.88
CA GLY A 3 -113.25 3.60 32.41
C GLY A 3 -112.44 4.64 33.17
N SER A 4 -113.04 5.26 34.18
CA SER A 4 -112.35 6.15 35.11
C SER A 4 -111.52 5.31 36.09
N LEU A 5 -110.22 5.24 35.85
CA LEU A 5 -109.23 4.64 36.75
C LEU A 5 -109.32 5.31 38.14
N SER A 6 -109.35 4.50 39.20
CA SER A 6 -109.31 4.97 40.58
C SER A 6 -108.05 5.80 40.84
N VAL A 7 -108.15 6.87 41.63
CA VAL A 7 -107.00 7.69 42.05
C VAL A 7 -105.89 6.83 42.67
N GLU A 8 -106.24 5.73 43.36
CA GLU A 8 -105.28 4.77 43.93
C GLU A 8 -104.53 3.94 42.88
N GLU A 9 -105.19 3.55 41.77
CA GLU A 9 -104.54 2.83 40.66
C GLU A 9 -103.59 3.74 39.88
N LEU A 10 -103.97 5.00 39.65
CA LEU A 10 -103.11 6.03 39.07
C LEU A 10 -101.88 6.28 39.94
N THR A 11 -102.04 6.31 41.27
CA THR A 11 -100.93 6.52 42.21
C THR A 11 -99.98 5.32 42.24
N ARG A 12 -100.50 4.09 42.13
CA ARG A 12 -99.67 2.87 42.02
C ARG A 12 -98.87 2.85 40.72
N LEU A 13 -99.51 3.17 39.58
CA LEU A 13 -98.85 3.24 38.28
C LEU A 13 -97.76 4.33 38.24
N LEU A 14 -97.99 5.47 38.90
CA LEU A 14 -97.00 6.55 38.98
C LEU A 14 -95.76 6.11 39.77
N ARG A 15 -95.94 5.41 40.91
CA ARG A 15 -94.82 4.87 41.70
C ARG A 15 -94.04 3.79 40.94
N GLU A 16 -94.72 2.90 40.21
CA GLU A 16 -94.05 1.91 39.37
C GLU A 16 -93.28 2.56 38.22
N ALA A 17 -93.82 3.61 37.61
CA ALA A 17 -93.14 4.38 36.57
C ALA A 17 -91.91 5.13 37.12
N GLU A 18 -92.01 5.73 38.31
CA GLU A 18 -90.88 6.38 38.99
C GLU A 18 -89.79 5.37 39.38
N GLN A 19 -90.17 4.19 39.87
CA GLN A 19 -89.22 3.12 40.20
C GLN A 19 -88.50 2.62 38.95
N ARG A 20 -89.24 2.38 37.85
CA ARG A 20 -88.64 2.02 36.55
C ARG A 20 -87.75 3.12 35.99
N ALA A 21 -88.12 4.39 36.16
CA ALA A 21 -87.30 5.51 35.73
C ALA A 21 -86.00 5.63 36.55
N LYS A 22 -86.04 5.36 37.86
CA LYS A 22 -84.85 5.28 38.72
C LYS A 22 -83.93 4.13 38.33
N GLU A 23 -84.48 2.94 38.13
CA GLU A 23 -83.71 1.78 37.68
C GLU A 23 -83.10 2.00 36.29
N ALA A 24 -83.85 2.60 35.37
CA ALA A 24 -83.33 2.94 34.04
C ALA A 24 -82.21 3.98 34.11
N ARG A 25 -82.30 4.97 35.01
CA ARG A 25 -81.21 5.93 35.28
C ARG A 25 -79.97 5.25 35.85
N GLN A 26 -80.12 4.38 36.85
CA GLN A 26 -78.98 3.65 37.42
C GLN A 26 -78.29 2.77 36.37
N ARG A 27 -79.04 2.04 35.55
CA ARG A 27 -78.47 1.24 34.46
C ARG A 27 -77.78 2.10 33.40
N ALA A 28 -78.31 3.30 33.11
CA ALA A 28 -77.67 4.22 32.17
C ALA A 28 -76.36 4.80 32.71
N GLU A 29 -76.33 5.18 33.99
CA GLU A 29 -75.11 5.67 34.68
C GLU A 29 -74.04 4.57 34.78
N GLU A 30 -74.44 3.34 35.10
CA GLU A 30 -73.53 2.19 35.16
C GLU A 30 -72.96 1.86 33.77
N ALA A 31 -73.80 1.82 32.73
CA ALA A 31 -73.34 1.63 31.36
C ALA A 31 -72.46 2.78 30.84
N GLU A 32 -72.69 4.02 31.29
CA GLU A 32 -71.82 5.15 30.96
C GLU A 32 -70.46 5.05 31.62
N ARG A 33 -70.43 4.63 32.90
CA ARG A 33 -69.20 4.37 33.63
C ARG A 33 -68.39 3.23 33.02
N GLU A 34 -69.02 2.12 32.64
CA GLU A 34 -68.37 1.01 31.93
C GLU A 34 -67.74 1.47 30.61
N ARG A 35 -68.48 2.25 29.80
CA ARG A 35 -67.94 2.82 28.55
C ARG A 35 -66.76 3.76 28.80
N GLN A 36 -66.77 4.51 29.88
CA GLN A 36 -65.68 5.42 30.23
C GLN A 36 -64.44 4.65 30.69
N GLU A 37 -64.61 3.58 31.47
CA GLU A 37 -63.53 2.68 31.87
C GLU A 37 -62.93 1.93 30.67
N GLU A 38 -63.76 1.47 29.73
CA GLU A 38 -63.32 0.81 28.50
C GLU A 38 -62.49 1.77 27.62
N ARG A 39 -62.95 3.02 27.45
CA ARG A 39 -62.21 4.06 26.72
C ARG A 39 -60.85 4.34 27.37
N GLN A 40 -60.79 4.47 28.70
CA GLN A 40 -59.53 4.68 29.41
C GLN A 40 -58.58 3.48 29.26
N ARG A 41 -59.10 2.25 29.25
CA ARG A 41 -58.28 1.05 29.00
C ARG A 41 -57.72 1.05 27.58
N ALA A 42 -58.55 1.33 26.58
CA ALA A 42 -58.13 1.40 25.18
C ALA A 42 -57.08 2.50 24.95
N GLU A 43 -57.22 3.66 25.58
CA GLU A 43 -56.26 4.75 25.48
C GLU A 43 -54.91 4.41 26.13
N ARG A 44 -54.91 3.77 27.31
CA ARG A 44 -53.69 3.26 27.95
C ARG A 44 -53.01 2.15 27.15
N GLU A 45 -53.78 1.31 26.47
CA GLU A 45 -53.23 0.28 25.59
C GLU A 45 -52.58 0.90 24.36
N LYS A 46 -53.24 1.89 23.75
CA LYS A 46 -52.68 2.65 22.63
C LYS A 46 -51.38 3.37 22.99
N GLN A 47 -51.35 4.06 24.14
CA GLN A 47 -50.13 4.74 24.61
C GLN A 47 -48.98 3.75 24.83
N ARG A 48 -49.25 2.58 25.43
CA ARG A 48 -48.24 1.52 25.59
C ARG A 48 -47.75 0.96 24.26
N ALA A 49 -48.64 0.81 23.28
CA ALA A 49 -48.26 0.35 21.94
C ALA A 49 -47.36 1.36 21.22
N GLU A 50 -47.68 2.66 21.29
CA GLU A 50 -46.89 3.76 20.71
C GLU A 50 -45.52 3.89 21.38
N GLU A 51 -45.45 3.79 22.71
CA GLU A 51 -44.18 3.79 23.45
C GLU A 51 -43.30 2.60 23.08
N ALA A 52 -43.87 1.39 23.04
CA ALA A 52 -43.14 0.21 22.62
C ALA A 52 -42.68 0.29 21.16
N GLU A 53 -43.42 0.96 20.28
CA GLU A 53 -42.98 1.21 18.89
C GLU A 53 -41.83 2.21 18.83
N ARG A 54 -41.89 3.29 19.61
CA ARG A 54 -40.81 4.27 19.73
C ARG A 54 -39.53 3.61 20.24
N GLU A 55 -39.61 2.81 21.29
CA GLU A 55 -38.47 2.05 21.83
C GLU A 55 -37.86 1.12 20.77
N ARG A 56 -38.69 0.37 20.03
CA ARG A 56 -38.21 -0.47 18.93
C ARG A 56 -37.53 0.33 17.82
N GLN A 57 -38.05 1.51 17.48
CA GLN A 57 -37.43 2.38 16.48
C GLN A 57 -36.09 2.95 16.97
N GLU A 58 -36.01 3.37 18.24
CA GLU A 58 -34.77 3.85 18.86
C GLU A 58 -33.71 2.74 18.94
N GLU A 59 -34.09 1.52 19.31
CA GLU A 59 -33.21 0.37 19.33
C GLU A 59 -32.69 0.02 17.93
N ARG A 60 -33.57 0.02 16.91
CA ARG A 60 -33.16 -0.16 15.50
C ARG A 60 -32.18 0.91 15.05
N GLN A 61 -32.46 2.19 15.34
CA GLN A 61 -31.55 3.28 15.00
C GLN A 61 -30.21 3.17 15.72
N ARG A 62 -30.20 2.71 16.99
CA ARG A 62 -28.96 2.46 17.73
C ARG A 62 -28.17 1.33 17.09
N ALA A 63 -28.82 0.22 16.75
CA ALA A 63 -28.20 -0.93 16.11
C ALA A 63 -27.61 -0.56 14.73
N GLU A 64 -28.35 0.20 13.91
CA GLU A 64 -27.86 0.68 12.60
C GLU A 64 -26.63 1.59 12.75
N ARG A 65 -26.62 2.50 13.72
CA ARG A 65 -25.46 3.38 13.99
C ARG A 65 -24.25 2.60 14.46
N GLU A 66 -24.46 1.57 15.27
CA GLU A 66 -23.40 0.69 15.75
C GLU A 66 -22.81 -0.13 14.60
N GLN A 67 -23.65 -0.70 13.74
CA GLN A 67 -23.22 -1.41 12.54
C GLN A 67 -22.41 -0.51 11.61
N GLN A 68 -22.89 0.71 11.31
CA GLN A 68 -22.16 1.66 10.48
C GLN A 68 -20.80 2.06 11.10
N ARG A 69 -20.72 2.15 12.43
CA ARG A 69 -19.45 2.43 13.11
C ARG A 69 -18.50 1.25 12.97
N ALA A 70 -18.98 0.02 13.20
CA ALA A 70 -18.19 -1.19 13.07
C ALA A 70 -17.66 -1.37 11.65
N GLU A 71 -18.49 -1.16 10.62
CA GLU A 71 -18.08 -1.21 9.21
C GLU A 71 -16.99 -0.18 8.88
N ARG A 72 -17.13 1.06 9.35
CA ARG A 72 -16.11 2.10 9.14
C ARG A 72 -14.79 1.79 9.86
N GLU A 73 -14.88 1.21 11.06
CA GLU A 73 -13.70 0.80 11.82
C GLU A 73 -12.99 -0.36 11.13
N GLN A 74 -13.74 -1.35 10.65
CA GLN A 74 -13.22 -2.46 9.86
C GLN A 74 -12.54 -1.96 8.57
N GLN A 75 -13.20 -1.10 7.79
CA GLN A 75 -12.61 -0.52 6.58
C GLN A 75 -11.32 0.25 6.87
N ARG A 76 -11.28 0.98 7.99
CA ARG A 76 -10.07 1.70 8.41
C ARG A 76 -8.96 0.73 8.81
N ALA A 77 -9.29 -0.35 9.52
CA ALA A 77 -8.34 -1.38 9.91
C ALA A 77 -7.76 -2.08 8.67
N GLU A 78 -8.61 -2.52 7.74
CA GLU A 78 -8.21 -3.14 6.47
C GLU A 78 -7.32 -2.22 5.63
N ALA A 79 -7.68 -0.93 5.50
CA ALA A 79 -6.85 0.03 4.77
C ALA A 79 -5.49 0.28 5.44
N SER A 80 -5.45 0.28 6.78
CA SER A 80 -4.20 0.41 7.53
C SER A 80 -3.33 -0.84 7.41
N GLU A 81 -3.94 -2.02 7.40
CA GLU A 81 -3.26 -3.29 7.20
C GLU A 81 -2.67 -3.37 5.80
N GLU A 82 -3.44 -3.03 4.76
CA GLU A 82 -2.97 -2.98 3.36
C GLU A 82 -1.73 -2.10 3.20
N GLN A 83 -1.68 -0.98 3.93
CA GLN A 83 -0.59 -0.02 3.84
C GLN A 83 0.67 -0.46 4.61
N THR A 84 0.51 -1.25 5.67
CA THR A 84 1.59 -1.64 6.60
C THR A 84 2.08 -3.07 6.43
N ARG A 85 1.28 -3.96 5.83
CA ARG A 85 1.69 -5.32 5.47
C ARG A 85 2.82 -5.29 4.43
N LEU A 86 3.66 -6.31 4.47
CA LEU A 86 4.70 -6.51 3.47
C LEU A 86 4.08 -6.76 2.09
N THR A 87 4.82 -6.36 1.06
CA THR A 87 4.38 -6.46 -0.33
C THR A 87 4.85 -7.77 -0.97
N THR A 88 4.07 -8.25 -1.94
CA THR A 88 4.55 -9.27 -2.90
C THR A 88 5.56 -8.66 -3.87
N LEU A 89 6.23 -9.49 -4.69
CA LEU A 89 7.19 -8.98 -5.68
C LEU A 89 6.55 -7.95 -6.63
N ASP A 90 5.35 -8.23 -7.13
CA ASP A 90 4.63 -7.35 -8.06
C ASP A 90 4.19 -6.05 -7.40
N GLU A 91 3.62 -6.15 -6.21
CA GLU A 91 3.21 -4.98 -5.42
C GLU A 91 4.41 -4.11 -5.06
N TYR A 92 5.56 -4.73 -4.75
CA TYR A 92 6.80 -4.05 -4.43
C TYR A 92 7.34 -3.27 -5.62
N ILE A 93 7.52 -3.93 -6.78
CA ILE A 93 8.01 -3.29 -8.00
C ILE A 93 7.09 -2.12 -8.40
N ALA A 94 5.77 -2.35 -8.37
CA ALA A 94 4.79 -1.32 -8.65
C ALA A 94 4.86 -0.15 -7.65
N ALA A 95 5.01 -0.43 -6.35
CA ALA A 95 5.12 0.59 -5.31
C ALA A 95 6.43 1.37 -5.39
N CYS A 96 7.57 0.72 -5.68
CA CYS A 96 8.85 1.38 -5.94
C CYS A 96 8.72 2.37 -7.10
N HIS A 97 8.10 1.96 -8.20
CA HIS A 97 7.86 2.85 -9.33
C HIS A 97 6.91 4.01 -8.96
N ALA A 98 5.72 3.70 -8.46
CA ALA A 98 4.67 4.69 -8.23
C ALA A 98 4.97 5.65 -7.07
N SER A 99 5.64 5.19 -6.01
CA SER A 99 5.89 5.97 -4.80
C SER A 99 7.27 6.59 -4.75
N VAL A 100 8.30 5.94 -5.31
CA VAL A 100 9.70 6.36 -5.18
C VAL A 100 10.22 6.91 -6.50
N PHE A 101 10.32 6.08 -7.55
CA PHE A 101 10.93 6.50 -8.82
C PHE A 101 10.17 7.65 -9.50
N SER A 102 8.83 7.66 -9.41
CA SER A 102 7.98 8.75 -9.93
C SER A 102 8.27 10.13 -9.33
N ARG A 103 9.00 10.18 -8.19
CA ARG A 103 9.40 11.42 -7.51
C ARG A 103 10.68 12.01 -8.07
N PHE A 104 11.19 11.49 -9.18
CA PHE A 104 12.29 12.09 -9.93
C PHE A 104 11.96 13.53 -10.31
N ALA A 105 12.71 14.47 -9.76
CA ALA A 105 12.57 15.89 -10.05
C ALA A 105 13.96 16.47 -10.32
N ILE A 106 14.05 17.38 -11.29
CA ILE A 106 15.29 18.08 -11.63
C ILE A 106 15.25 19.50 -11.09
N GLU A 107 16.41 20.02 -10.68
CA GLU A 107 16.56 21.44 -10.43
C GLU A 107 16.49 22.21 -11.76
N THR A 108 15.65 23.23 -11.79
CA THR A 108 15.37 24.00 -13.01
C THR A 108 16.10 25.34 -13.03
N ASP A 109 16.50 25.88 -11.87
CA ASP A 109 17.32 27.08 -11.80
C ASP A 109 18.79 26.75 -12.09
N PRO A 110 19.36 27.20 -13.21
CA PRO A 110 20.76 26.93 -13.54
C PRO A 110 21.74 27.45 -12.49
N LYS A 111 21.35 28.42 -11.66
CA LYS A 111 22.19 28.95 -10.58
C LYS A 111 22.35 27.97 -9.42
N LEU A 112 21.41 27.03 -9.26
CA LEU A 112 21.40 26.02 -8.20
C LEU A 112 21.95 24.67 -8.67
N THR A 113 22.18 24.50 -9.97
CA THR A 113 22.80 23.30 -10.54
C THR A 113 24.33 23.29 -10.42
N SER A 114 24.94 22.11 -10.38
CA SER A 114 26.39 21.98 -10.38
C SER A 114 26.99 22.58 -11.65
N LYS A 115 27.95 23.47 -11.44
CA LYS A 115 28.74 24.08 -12.51
C LYS A 115 29.92 23.17 -12.82
N GLY A 116 30.04 22.74 -14.07
CA GLY A 116 31.13 21.90 -14.53
C GLY A 116 31.08 21.76 -16.03
N SER A 117 32.23 21.50 -16.65
CA SER A 117 32.26 21.16 -18.07
C SER A 117 31.41 19.92 -18.32
N ILE A 118 30.72 19.90 -19.45
CA ILE A 118 30.21 18.65 -20.03
C ILE A 118 31.36 17.65 -20.07
N THR A 119 31.05 16.41 -19.75
CA THR A 119 32.06 15.36 -19.60
C THR A 119 32.81 15.19 -20.91
N ASN A 120 34.13 15.36 -20.89
CA ASN A 120 34.94 15.15 -22.08
C ASN A 120 34.93 13.65 -22.44
N PRO A 121 34.45 13.26 -23.63
CA PRO A 121 34.41 11.87 -24.06
C PRO A 121 35.80 11.35 -24.48
N ARG A 122 36.84 12.19 -24.49
CA ARG A 122 38.21 11.75 -24.74
C ARG A 122 38.56 10.63 -23.75
N ASP A 123 39.11 9.55 -24.30
CA ASP A 123 39.46 8.33 -23.57
C ASP A 123 38.26 7.57 -22.95
N LYS A 124 37.02 7.85 -23.41
CA LYS A 124 35.82 7.05 -23.10
C LYS A 124 35.41 6.21 -24.29
N TRP A 125 34.92 5.00 -24.01
CA TRP A 125 34.28 4.14 -25.00
C TRP A 125 32.93 4.74 -25.40
N CYS A 126 32.92 5.49 -26.50
CA CYS A 126 31.69 6.06 -27.06
C CYS A 126 31.21 5.19 -28.23
N PRO A 127 30.02 4.56 -28.13
CA PRO A 127 29.48 3.75 -29.22
C PRO A 127 29.24 4.65 -30.45
N LYS A 128 29.81 4.26 -31.61
CA LYS A 128 29.64 5.01 -32.87
C LYS A 128 28.26 4.83 -33.50
N ASN A 129 27.56 3.76 -33.13
CA ASN A 129 26.25 3.41 -33.67
C ASN A 129 25.37 2.90 -32.54
N LEU A 130 24.15 3.41 -32.46
CA LEU A 130 23.08 2.79 -31.67
C LEU A 130 22.40 1.74 -32.55
N ARG A 131 22.26 0.51 -32.04
CA ARG A 131 21.57 -0.57 -32.73
C ARG A 131 20.32 -0.97 -31.94
N PRO A 132 19.22 -1.33 -32.61
CA PRO A 132 18.11 -1.99 -31.93
C PRO A 132 18.60 -3.23 -31.20
N TRP A 133 18.00 -3.52 -30.05
CA TRP A 133 18.16 -4.79 -29.35
C TRP A 133 16.93 -5.66 -29.68
N PRO A 134 16.97 -6.42 -30.79
CA PRO A 134 15.76 -6.99 -31.40
C PRO A 134 15.08 -8.03 -30.53
N ASP A 135 15.83 -8.80 -29.75
CA ASP A 135 15.34 -9.88 -28.90
C ASP A 135 15.15 -9.45 -27.44
N PHE A 136 15.26 -8.15 -27.12
CA PHE A 136 15.13 -7.65 -25.75
C PHE A 136 13.83 -8.09 -25.07
N LEU A 137 12.69 -7.94 -25.77
CA LEU A 137 11.39 -8.30 -25.22
C LEU A 137 11.26 -9.82 -25.00
N ASP A 138 11.86 -10.63 -25.86
CA ASP A 138 11.83 -12.09 -25.73
C ASP A 138 12.72 -12.55 -24.59
N GLN A 139 13.92 -11.97 -24.45
CA GLN A 139 14.80 -12.20 -23.31
C GLN A 139 14.15 -11.75 -22.00
N GLN A 140 13.47 -10.60 -21.98
CA GLN A 140 12.75 -10.09 -20.82
C GLN A 140 11.63 -11.05 -20.42
N LYS A 141 10.80 -11.49 -21.37
CA LYS A 141 9.73 -12.46 -21.11
C LYS A 141 10.27 -13.78 -20.57
N LEU A 142 11.35 -14.30 -21.14
CA LEU A 142 11.98 -15.54 -20.66
C LEU A 142 12.51 -15.38 -19.23
N THR A 143 13.16 -14.25 -18.96
CA THR A 143 13.71 -13.92 -17.63
C THR A 143 12.60 -13.85 -16.59
N PHE A 144 11.57 -13.05 -16.83
CA PHE A 144 10.45 -12.96 -15.91
C PHE A 144 9.67 -14.27 -15.82
N GLY A 145 9.39 -14.96 -16.93
CA GLY A 145 8.73 -16.27 -16.92
C GLY A 145 9.45 -17.27 -16.02
N THR A 146 10.77 -17.43 -16.18
CA THR A 146 11.58 -18.29 -15.33
C THR A 146 11.51 -17.87 -13.85
N LEU A 147 11.48 -16.55 -13.59
CA LEU A 147 11.36 -16.01 -12.23
C LEU A 147 9.99 -16.32 -11.61
N TYR A 148 8.88 -16.05 -12.31
CA TYR A 148 7.52 -16.32 -11.81
C TYR A 148 7.25 -17.82 -11.64
N ASP A 149 7.86 -18.67 -12.48
CA ASP A 149 7.75 -20.13 -12.35
C ASP A 149 8.52 -20.69 -11.14
N SER A 150 9.58 -20.00 -10.69
CA SER A 150 10.51 -20.49 -9.67
C SER A 150 10.38 -19.80 -8.31
N PHE A 151 9.96 -18.54 -8.27
CA PHE A 151 9.84 -17.75 -7.04
C PHE A 151 8.40 -17.79 -6.50
N PRO A 152 8.17 -17.92 -5.18
CA PRO A 152 6.83 -17.88 -4.62
C PRO A 152 6.29 -16.44 -4.59
N THR A 153 5.73 -15.96 -5.71
CA THR A 153 5.37 -14.55 -5.92
C THR A 153 4.27 -14.03 -5.00
N GLU A 154 3.44 -14.91 -4.45
CA GLU A 154 2.44 -14.57 -3.42
C GLU A 154 3.06 -14.30 -2.04
N SER A 155 4.34 -14.60 -1.85
CA SER A 155 5.06 -14.33 -0.61
C SER A 155 5.21 -12.83 -0.37
N ARG A 156 4.79 -12.39 0.82
CA ARG A 156 4.84 -10.99 1.25
C ARG A 156 6.09 -10.74 2.07
N VAL A 157 7.20 -10.52 1.37
CA VAL A 157 8.55 -10.45 1.97
C VAL A 157 9.27 -9.12 1.72
N PHE A 158 8.66 -8.20 0.96
CA PHE A 158 9.26 -6.92 0.59
C PHE A 158 8.68 -5.76 1.39
N GLU A 159 9.37 -4.62 1.41
CA GLU A 159 8.96 -3.46 2.22
C GLU A 159 7.52 -3.01 1.91
N ASN A 160 6.84 -2.53 2.95
CA ASN A 160 5.43 -2.13 2.84
C ASN A 160 5.26 -0.81 2.09
N ARG A 161 4.03 -0.58 1.61
CA ARG A 161 3.65 0.62 0.85
C ARG A 161 3.84 1.91 1.64
N ASN A 162 3.63 1.86 2.97
CA ASN A 162 3.82 3.03 3.83
C ASN A 162 5.26 3.52 3.83
N PHE A 163 6.20 2.59 3.97
CA PHE A 163 7.63 2.86 3.96
C PHE A 163 8.05 3.49 2.64
N LEU A 164 7.64 2.89 1.51
CA LEU A 164 7.97 3.38 0.17
C LEU A 164 7.36 4.76 -0.10
N ALA A 165 6.13 5.03 0.35
CA ALA A 165 5.53 6.36 0.26
C ALA A 165 6.30 7.41 1.08
N GLY A 166 6.70 7.05 2.30
CA GLY A 166 7.54 7.90 3.15
C GLY A 166 8.91 8.17 2.54
N LEU A 167 9.53 7.15 1.94
CA LEU A 167 10.81 7.26 1.22
C LEU A 167 10.68 8.21 0.02
N GLY A 168 9.63 8.02 -0.79
CA GLY A 168 9.26 8.88 -1.91
C GLY A 168 9.15 10.37 -1.52
N ASN A 169 8.43 10.65 -0.44
CA ASN A 169 8.27 12.02 0.07
C ASN A 169 9.60 12.62 0.55
N ARG A 170 10.53 11.81 1.07
CA ARG A 170 11.86 12.26 1.50
C ARG A 170 12.75 12.59 0.31
N ILE A 171 12.81 11.72 -0.69
CA ILE A 171 13.64 11.94 -1.88
C ILE A 171 13.14 13.14 -2.71
N SER A 172 11.83 13.38 -2.75
CA SER A 172 11.25 14.49 -3.49
C SER A 172 11.63 15.88 -2.94
N GLN A 173 12.17 15.95 -1.72
CA GLN A 173 12.64 17.22 -1.14
C GLN A 173 13.98 17.68 -1.72
N ARG A 174 14.64 16.87 -2.55
CA ARG A 174 15.96 17.15 -3.11
C ARG A 174 15.92 16.97 -4.63
N PRO A 175 15.50 18.01 -5.38
CA PRO A 175 15.63 17.99 -6.83
C PRO A 175 17.08 17.72 -7.26
N ILE A 176 17.23 17.02 -8.38
CA ILE A 176 18.53 16.63 -8.91
C ILE A 176 19.21 17.87 -9.47
N ALA A 177 20.21 18.34 -8.76
CA ALA A 177 21.00 19.51 -9.09
C ALA A 177 22.45 19.15 -9.45
N ASP A 178 22.91 17.96 -9.08
CA ASP A 178 24.29 17.51 -9.23
C ASP A 178 24.40 15.97 -9.22
N GLU A 179 25.62 15.45 -9.41
CA GLU A 179 25.91 14.02 -9.39
C GLU A 179 25.54 13.35 -8.06
N LYS A 180 25.73 14.05 -6.93
CA LYS A 180 25.49 13.52 -5.58
C LYS A 180 24.01 13.36 -5.27
N THR A 181 23.20 14.32 -5.71
CA THR A 181 21.73 14.26 -5.60
C THR A 181 21.14 13.21 -6.52
N LEU A 182 21.72 13.01 -7.72
CA LEU A 182 21.38 11.90 -8.60
C LEU A 182 21.77 10.54 -7.99
N GLU A 183 22.98 10.42 -7.45
CA GLU A 183 23.45 9.22 -6.75
C GLU A 183 22.51 8.84 -5.61
N TYR A 184 22.18 9.82 -4.76
CA TYR A 184 21.22 9.63 -3.68
C TYR A 184 19.86 9.13 -4.20
N PHE A 185 19.35 9.72 -5.28
CA PHE A 185 18.09 9.29 -5.89
C PHE A 185 18.18 7.84 -6.41
N LEU A 186 19.23 7.49 -7.15
CA LEU A 186 19.38 6.16 -7.76
C LEU A 186 19.65 5.07 -6.72
N HIS A 187 20.39 5.37 -5.64
CA HIS A 187 20.54 4.46 -4.51
C HIS A 187 19.17 4.05 -3.95
N ASN A 188 18.31 5.03 -3.68
CA ASN A 188 17.02 4.80 -3.02
C ASN A 188 15.93 4.26 -3.97
N SER A 189 16.00 4.58 -5.26
CA SER A 189 14.95 4.23 -6.24
C SER A 189 15.28 3.02 -7.11
N VAL A 190 16.55 2.63 -7.20
CA VAL A 190 17.01 1.53 -8.06
C VAL A 190 17.88 0.56 -7.28
N GLU A 191 19.00 1.00 -6.71
CA GLU A 191 20.01 0.08 -6.17
C GLU A 191 19.53 -0.68 -4.94
N ASP A 192 18.98 0.03 -3.94
CA ASP A 192 18.47 -0.57 -2.72
C ASP A 192 17.26 -1.48 -3.00
N PRO A 193 16.26 -1.08 -3.82
CA PRO A 193 15.19 -1.99 -4.24
C PRO A 193 15.70 -3.25 -4.96
N VAL A 194 16.68 -3.11 -5.87
CA VAL A 194 17.28 -4.27 -6.55
C VAL A 194 18.02 -5.16 -5.56
N ARG A 195 18.75 -4.58 -4.59
CA ARG A 195 19.41 -5.34 -3.52
C ARG A 195 18.40 -6.11 -2.67
N ALA A 196 17.29 -5.46 -2.29
CA ALA A 196 16.21 -6.10 -1.52
C ALA A 196 15.59 -7.26 -2.30
N ILE A 197 15.32 -7.08 -3.60
CA ILE A 197 14.84 -8.16 -4.49
C ILE A 197 15.82 -9.33 -4.48
N ILE A 198 17.09 -9.08 -4.83
CA ILE A 198 18.11 -10.13 -4.92
C ILE A 198 18.31 -10.85 -3.59
N GLN A 199 18.20 -10.16 -2.44
CA GLN A 199 18.28 -10.78 -1.12
C GLN A 199 17.15 -11.79 -0.88
N GLN A 200 15.93 -11.52 -1.36
CA GLN A 200 14.81 -12.47 -1.24
C GLN A 200 14.85 -13.58 -2.30
N LEU A 201 15.44 -13.31 -3.48
CA LEU A 201 15.61 -14.33 -4.52
C LEU A 201 16.74 -15.33 -4.19
N LYS A 202 17.82 -14.87 -3.55
CA LYS A 202 18.99 -15.67 -3.19
C LYS A 202 18.68 -17.00 -2.47
N PRO A 203 17.82 -17.05 -1.42
CA PRO A 203 17.54 -18.29 -0.71
C PRO A 203 16.68 -19.30 -1.49
N VAL A 204 16.06 -18.91 -2.61
CA VAL A 204 15.25 -19.81 -3.44
C VAL A 204 16.19 -20.56 -4.40
N GLU A 205 16.35 -21.87 -4.18
CA GLU A 205 17.38 -22.66 -4.86
C GLU A 205 17.20 -22.70 -6.38
N GLU A 206 15.96 -22.83 -6.85
CA GLU A 206 15.60 -22.85 -8.26
C GLU A 206 15.97 -21.53 -8.95
N VAL A 207 15.63 -20.40 -8.33
CA VAL A 207 15.95 -19.05 -8.82
C VAL A 207 17.46 -18.82 -8.80
N SER A 208 18.11 -19.15 -7.68
CA SER A 208 19.55 -18.97 -7.49
C SER A 208 20.35 -19.76 -8.52
N ARG A 209 19.93 -20.99 -8.83
CA ARG A 209 20.52 -21.85 -9.84
C ARG A 209 20.26 -21.32 -11.27
N ALA A 210 19.03 -20.90 -11.56
CA ALA A 210 18.64 -20.40 -12.89
C ALA A 210 19.41 -19.12 -13.27
N PHE A 211 19.58 -18.19 -12.33
CA PHE A 211 20.22 -16.89 -12.58
C PHE A 211 21.67 -16.78 -12.10
N GLN A 212 22.21 -17.83 -11.47
CA GLN A 212 23.55 -17.85 -10.87
C GLN A 212 23.76 -16.64 -9.95
N ILE A 213 22.81 -16.39 -9.04
CA ILE A 213 22.80 -15.20 -8.17
C ILE A 213 24.05 -15.12 -7.29
N GLY A 214 24.59 -16.28 -6.90
CA GLY A 214 25.74 -16.37 -6.01
C GLY A 214 25.42 -15.76 -4.65
N ASP A 215 26.30 -14.90 -4.17
CA ASP A 215 26.13 -14.19 -2.90
C ASP A 215 25.29 -12.91 -3.00
N GLY A 216 24.86 -12.54 -4.22
CA GLY A 216 24.02 -11.39 -4.51
C GLY A 216 24.76 -10.32 -5.32
N VAL A 217 24.20 -9.10 -5.28
CA VAL A 217 24.70 -7.94 -6.03
C VAL A 217 25.23 -6.86 -5.09
N VAL A 218 26.35 -6.25 -5.47
CA VAL A 218 26.96 -5.12 -4.76
C VAL A 218 27.12 -3.96 -5.73
N PHE A 219 26.68 -2.78 -5.30
CA PHE A 219 26.90 -1.52 -5.98
C PHE A 219 28.01 -0.79 -5.24
N GLU A 220 29.14 -0.52 -5.91
CA GLU A 220 30.32 0.08 -5.29
C GLU A 220 30.80 1.28 -6.08
N ASN A 221 31.03 2.39 -5.37
CA ASN A 221 31.49 3.66 -5.93
C ASN A 221 32.83 4.12 -5.31
N HIS A 222 33.35 3.43 -4.27
CA HIS A 222 34.55 3.90 -3.58
C HIS A 222 35.83 3.44 -4.28
N PRO A 223 36.73 4.37 -4.70
CA PRO A 223 37.98 4.03 -5.38
C PRO A 223 38.87 3.03 -4.63
N HIS A 224 38.90 3.08 -3.29
CA HIS A 224 39.66 2.14 -2.46
C HIS A 224 39.07 0.72 -2.47
N ALA A 225 37.74 0.60 -2.41
CA ALA A 225 37.06 -0.68 -2.48
C ALA A 225 37.16 -1.32 -3.88
N LEU A 226 37.28 -0.50 -4.94
CA LEU A 226 37.52 -0.96 -6.32
C LEU A 226 38.97 -1.42 -6.55
N SER A 227 39.93 -0.83 -5.82
CA SER A 227 41.36 -1.19 -5.85
C SER A 227 41.65 -2.49 -5.08
N ASP A 228 40.98 -2.74 -3.96
CA ASP A 228 41.20 -3.95 -3.12
C ASP A 228 40.62 -5.24 -3.74
N VAL A 229 39.73 -5.16 -4.75
CA VAL A 229 39.32 -6.35 -5.53
C VAL A 229 40.47 -6.89 -6.40
N ALA A 230 41.61 -6.20 -6.43
CA ALA A 230 42.85 -6.63 -7.06
C ALA A 230 43.88 -7.17 -6.04
N GLU A 231 43.50 -7.99 -5.06
CA GLU A 231 44.52 -8.69 -4.24
C GLU A 231 45.15 -9.86 -4.99
N GLU A 232 46.35 -9.65 -5.52
CA GLU A 232 47.59 -10.29 -5.04
C GLU A 232 48.74 -9.82 -5.94
N VAL A 233 49.52 -8.83 -5.49
CA VAL A 233 50.81 -8.50 -6.10
C VAL A 233 51.80 -9.60 -5.71
N VAL A 234 51.78 -10.71 -6.45
CA VAL A 234 52.91 -11.63 -6.51
C VAL A 234 53.82 -11.19 -7.66
N GLU A 235 55.07 -10.94 -7.28
CA GLU A 235 56.26 -10.75 -8.13
C GLU A 235 56.34 -9.47 -8.98
N ARG A 236 56.89 -8.43 -8.36
CA ARG A 236 57.78 -7.51 -9.07
C ARG A 236 59.07 -8.25 -9.44
N GLU A 237 59.10 -8.88 -10.60
CA GLU A 237 60.33 -9.07 -11.36
C GLU A 237 60.20 -8.43 -12.75
N THR A 238 60.99 -7.36 -12.93
CA THR A 238 61.58 -6.78 -14.15
C THR A 238 60.75 -6.64 -15.46
N PRO A 239 60.76 -5.45 -16.09
CA PRO A 239 59.99 -5.20 -17.31
C PRO A 239 60.73 -5.74 -18.55
N SER A 240 60.08 -6.62 -19.30
CA SER A 240 60.40 -6.85 -20.71
C SER A 240 59.12 -7.17 -21.46
N THR A 241 58.68 -6.18 -22.24
CA THR A 241 57.55 -6.26 -23.16
C THR A 241 57.85 -7.20 -24.33
N PRO A 242 56.86 -8.02 -24.72
CA PRO A 242 56.50 -8.15 -26.14
C PRO A 242 55.05 -7.71 -26.37
N PRO A 243 54.66 -7.35 -27.60
CA PRO A 243 53.33 -6.83 -27.90
C PRO A 243 52.30 -7.95 -27.74
N ARG A 244 51.51 -7.91 -26.67
CA ARG A 244 50.34 -8.77 -26.52
C ARG A 244 49.15 -8.10 -27.19
N THR A 245 48.45 -8.88 -28.01
CA THR A 245 47.06 -8.65 -28.43
C THR A 245 46.21 -8.13 -27.26
N PRO A 246 45.23 -7.24 -27.48
CA PRO A 246 44.46 -6.63 -26.39
C PRO A 246 43.75 -7.73 -25.60
N ASP A 247 44.26 -8.02 -24.40
CA ASP A 247 43.63 -8.92 -23.46
C ASP A 247 42.35 -8.24 -22.97
N HIS A 248 41.22 -8.94 -23.00
CA HIS A 248 39.91 -8.40 -22.63
C HIS A 248 39.75 -8.15 -21.12
N ARG A 249 40.82 -8.30 -20.34
CA ARG A 249 40.85 -7.96 -18.92
C ARG A 249 41.02 -6.45 -18.74
N ARG A 250 39.95 -5.80 -18.27
CA ARG A 250 39.96 -4.39 -17.85
C ARG A 250 41.05 -4.18 -16.79
N ASP A 251 41.96 -3.25 -17.05
CA ASP A 251 42.92 -2.78 -16.07
C ASP A 251 42.16 -1.93 -15.02
N LEU A 252 41.95 -2.51 -13.83
CA LEU A 252 41.17 -1.90 -12.75
C LEU A 252 41.80 -0.60 -12.24
N ASN A 253 43.09 -0.36 -12.52
CA ASN A 253 43.79 0.88 -12.22
C ASN A 253 43.35 2.08 -13.08
N GLN A 254 42.45 1.87 -14.05
CA GLN A 254 41.92 2.92 -14.93
C GLN A 254 40.49 3.38 -14.55
N LEU A 255 39.94 2.88 -13.44
CA LEU A 255 38.62 3.31 -12.95
C LEU A 255 38.69 4.76 -12.47
N ARG A 256 37.74 5.57 -12.93
CA ARG A 256 37.64 7.00 -12.57
C ARG A 256 36.82 7.16 -11.28
N PRO A 257 37.06 8.21 -10.48
CA PRO A 257 36.38 8.42 -9.20
C PRO A 257 34.84 8.48 -9.25
N ASP A 258 34.24 8.74 -10.42
CA ASP A 258 32.78 8.91 -10.58
C ASP A 258 32.08 7.65 -11.15
N GLN A 259 32.79 6.50 -11.20
CA GLN A 259 32.28 5.26 -11.79
C GLN A 259 31.75 4.30 -10.72
N ILE A 260 30.53 3.82 -10.96
CA ILE A 260 29.86 2.83 -10.12
C ILE A 260 30.01 1.47 -10.76
N CYS A 261 30.57 0.53 -10.02
CA CYS A 261 30.76 -0.83 -10.45
C CYS A 261 29.71 -1.73 -9.79
N VAL A 262 29.02 -2.51 -10.61
CA VAL A 262 28.09 -3.54 -10.17
C VAL A 262 28.83 -4.87 -10.14
N TYR A 263 28.96 -5.45 -8.96
CA TYR A 263 29.62 -6.73 -8.75
C TYR A 263 28.59 -7.81 -8.44
N ARG A 264 28.84 -9.00 -8.96
CA ARG A 264 28.26 -10.24 -8.47
C ARG A 264 29.28 -10.92 -7.58
N SER A 265 28.87 -11.33 -6.38
CA SER A 265 29.73 -12.09 -5.47
C SER A 265 29.54 -13.58 -5.73
N ASP A 266 30.64 -14.31 -5.91
CA ASP A 266 30.59 -15.76 -6.12
C ASP A 266 30.58 -16.49 -4.76
N ASN A 267 29.85 -17.61 -4.67
CA ASN A 267 29.66 -18.39 -3.43
C ASN A 267 30.88 -19.28 -3.08
N THR A 268 32.11 -18.78 -3.30
CA THR A 268 33.35 -19.52 -3.08
C THR A 268 34.07 -19.08 -1.81
N LEU A 269 34.83 -19.99 -1.18
CA LEU A 269 35.59 -19.76 0.07
C LEU A 269 36.56 -18.57 0.00
N SER A 270 37.03 -18.23 -1.19
CA SER A 270 37.65 -16.94 -1.47
C SER A 270 36.55 -16.05 -2.04
N SER A 271 36.18 -14.98 -1.32
CA SER A 271 35.10 -14.03 -1.65
C SER A 271 35.35 -13.27 -2.95
N ARG A 272 35.38 -13.99 -4.08
CA ARG A 272 35.70 -13.45 -5.39
C ARG A 272 34.48 -12.70 -5.91
N ARG A 273 34.71 -11.44 -6.28
CA ARG A 273 33.69 -10.57 -6.89
C ARG A 273 33.97 -10.48 -8.38
N THR A 274 32.94 -10.72 -9.18
CA THR A 274 32.97 -10.55 -10.64
C THR A 274 32.27 -9.24 -11.00
N MET A 275 32.99 -8.32 -11.64
CA MET A 275 32.40 -7.07 -12.15
C MET A 275 31.50 -7.37 -13.34
N VAL A 276 30.23 -6.99 -13.25
CA VAL A 276 29.20 -7.25 -14.27
C VAL A 276 28.96 -6.02 -15.13
N TYR A 277 28.87 -4.84 -14.51
CA TYR A 277 28.60 -3.58 -15.19
C TYR A 277 29.38 -2.42 -14.58
N VAL A 278 29.68 -1.41 -15.38
CA VAL A 278 30.24 -0.12 -14.94
C VAL A 278 29.33 0.98 -15.45
N SER A 279 28.84 1.79 -14.52
CA SER A 279 28.00 2.96 -14.78
C SER A 279 28.73 4.24 -14.40
N GLU A 280 28.23 5.36 -14.88
CA GLU A 280 28.64 6.68 -14.43
C GLU A 280 27.40 7.56 -14.33
N TYR A 281 27.19 8.18 -13.18
CA TYR A 281 26.05 9.06 -12.97
C TYR A 281 26.32 10.44 -13.54
N LYS A 282 25.40 10.90 -14.39
CA LYS A 282 25.42 12.25 -14.95
C LYS A 282 24.07 12.92 -14.76
N PRO A 283 24.03 14.08 -14.08
CA PRO A 283 22.78 14.78 -13.85
C PRO A 283 22.20 15.31 -15.18
N PRO A 284 20.88 15.41 -15.31
CA PRO A 284 20.23 15.71 -16.59
C PRO A 284 20.68 17.01 -17.27
N HIS A 285 21.07 18.05 -16.51
CA HIS A 285 21.56 19.31 -17.06
C HIS A 285 22.97 19.23 -17.68
N LYS A 286 23.64 18.08 -17.58
CA LYS A 286 24.96 17.80 -18.19
C LYS A 286 24.89 16.81 -19.37
N LEU A 287 23.70 16.36 -19.74
CA LEU A 287 23.44 15.46 -20.87
C LEU A 287 23.11 16.22 -22.16
#